data_AF-A0A8S4RN11-F1
#
_entry.id   AF-A0A8S4RN11-F1
#
_cell.length_a   1.000
_cell.length_b   1.000
_cell.length_c   1.000
_cell.angle_alpha   90.00
_cell.angle_beta   90.00
_cell.angle_gamma   90.00
#
_symmetry.space_group_name_H-M   'P 1'
#
loop_
_entity.id
_entity.type
_entity.pdbx_description
1 polymer ?
#
loop_
_entity_poly.entity_id
_entity_poly.type
_entity_poly.pdbx_seq_one_letter_code
_entity_poly.pdbx_strand_id
1 'polypeptide(L)'
;MYPLPTFRSKTGASSDVDFTMNNASPRQLKSADNASCRSRFRRWCRSRRCQLWRLLLLPFIPILALIVQTTLSLRNSLTNGVEVADVEEQVSRATELGKLVTRLQQERSEVAFFIFTNGSTLRSNLTQRFAGTDSAVQQMGELPPLTFKNRPEPVDGQVFLDELADLRAKINPGTSMTEAVEWYTNANAALLTHLTKEIKDTDSSTIWRYLVGFKNLLRSIECKGIASVLGINYFARGYLQPRAHEK
;
A
#
# COMPACT_ATOMS: atom_id res chain seq x y z
N MET A 1 15.05 22.85 0.49
CA MET A 1 16.34 23.51 0.19
C MET A 1 17.40 22.80 1.01
N TYR A 2 18.13 21.86 0.41
CA TYR A 2 19.20 21.08 1.05
C TYR A 2 20.46 21.21 0.17
N PRO A 3 21.62 21.65 0.68
CA PRO A 3 22.79 21.84 -0.16
C PRO A 3 23.65 20.56 -0.25
N LEU A 4 24.18 20.34 -1.46
CA LEU A 4 25.24 19.37 -1.78
C LEU A 4 26.59 19.82 -1.18
N PRO A 5 27.48 18.90 -0.77
CA PRO A 5 28.82 19.28 -0.34
C PRO A 5 29.76 19.41 -1.55
N THR A 6 30.45 20.55 -1.58
CA THR A 6 31.49 20.93 -2.52
C THR A 6 32.85 20.32 -2.14
N PHE A 7 33.56 19.87 -3.17
CA PHE A 7 34.94 19.39 -3.13
C PHE A 7 35.90 20.57 -2.93
N ARG A 8 36.84 20.50 -1.98
CA ARG A 8 37.93 21.47 -1.83
C ARG A 8 39.27 20.76 -1.61
N SER A 9 40.17 20.89 -2.58
CA SER A 9 41.58 20.54 -2.44
C SER A 9 42.32 21.61 -1.65
N LYS A 10 43.40 21.23 -0.96
CA LYS A 10 44.55 22.10 -0.69
C LYS A 10 45.79 21.26 -0.38
N THR A 11 46.81 21.48 -1.20
CA THR A 11 48.21 21.11 -1.08
C THR A 11 48.94 22.01 -0.08
N GLY A 12 50.00 21.52 0.56
CA GLY A 12 50.97 22.35 1.30
C GLY A 12 52.09 21.52 1.91
N ALA A 13 53.33 21.91 1.66
CA ALA A 13 54.56 21.15 1.89
C ALA A 13 55.47 21.79 2.97
N SER A 14 56.35 20.94 3.52
CA SER A 14 57.77 21.17 3.88
C SER A 14 58.21 21.81 5.22
N SER A 15 59.09 21.06 5.92
CA SER A 15 60.34 21.41 6.69
C SER A 15 60.24 22.35 7.91
N ASP A 16 61.01 22.27 9.03
CA ASP A 16 62.38 21.82 9.36
C ASP A 16 62.46 21.41 10.87
N VAL A 17 63.19 20.35 11.27
CA VAL A 17 64.55 20.27 11.88
C VAL A 17 64.68 20.85 13.30
N ASP A 18 65.01 20.00 14.30
CA ASP A 18 66.13 20.28 15.20
C ASP A 18 66.70 19.07 15.96
N PHE A 19 67.92 19.25 16.44
CA PHE A 19 69.04 18.32 16.53
C PHE A 19 69.46 18.01 17.99
N THR A 20 69.81 16.76 18.32
CA THR A 20 70.84 16.46 19.33
C THR A 20 71.61 15.17 19.00
N MET A 21 72.93 15.31 18.89
CA MET A 21 73.93 14.25 18.73
C MET A 21 74.10 13.45 20.03
N ASN A 22 74.34 12.14 19.90
CA ASN A 22 75.46 11.54 20.60
C ASN A 22 76.02 10.32 19.87
N ASN A 23 77.32 10.16 20.07
CA ASN A 23 78.34 9.61 19.19
C ASN A 23 78.64 8.14 19.54
N ALA A 24 78.64 7.23 18.57
CA ALA A 24 79.47 6.01 18.54
C ALA A 24 79.29 5.26 17.20
N SER A 25 80.40 4.94 16.54
CA SER A 25 80.51 4.13 15.31
C SER A 25 81.60 3.07 15.54
N PRO A 26 81.72 1.96 14.78
CA PRO A 26 80.74 1.23 13.97
C PRO A 26 80.67 -0.28 14.36
N ARG A 27 79.51 -0.92 14.18
CA ARG A 27 79.48 -2.37 13.86
C ARG A 27 78.66 -2.59 12.60
N GLN A 28 79.38 -2.86 11.52
CA GLN A 28 78.85 -3.44 10.29
C GLN A 28 78.23 -4.81 10.60
N LEU A 29 76.93 -4.98 10.40
CA LEU A 29 76.34 -6.29 10.10
C LEU A 29 74.98 -6.17 9.39
N LYS A 30 75.09 -6.23 8.06
CA LYS A 30 74.19 -6.86 7.08
C LYS A 30 72.67 -6.74 7.30
N SER A 31 72.07 -5.93 6.44
CA SER A 31 70.71 -6.08 5.91
C SER A 31 70.45 -7.49 5.39
N ALA A 32 69.56 -8.25 6.02
CA ALA A 32 68.98 -9.47 5.45
C ALA A 32 67.74 -9.98 6.23
N ASP A 33 66.62 -9.25 6.31
CA ASP A 33 65.41 -9.84 6.93
C ASP A 33 64.06 -9.56 6.25
N ASN A 34 64.02 -8.89 5.09
CA ASN A 34 62.77 -8.75 4.30
C ASN A 34 62.59 -9.80 3.18
N ALA A 35 63.50 -10.77 3.05
CA ALA A 35 63.37 -11.88 2.08
C ALA A 35 62.77 -13.18 2.67
N SER A 36 62.61 -13.25 4.00
CA SER A 36 62.23 -14.48 4.70
C SER A 36 60.71 -14.80 4.57
N CYS A 37 59.83 -13.82 4.68
CA CYS A 37 58.37 -14.07 4.63
C CYS A 37 57.86 -14.46 3.23
N ARG A 38 58.40 -13.88 2.15
CA ARG A 38 58.04 -14.30 0.77
C ARG A 38 58.62 -15.66 0.38
N SER A 39 59.78 -16.03 0.92
CA SER A 39 60.43 -17.30 0.59
C SER A 39 59.85 -18.49 1.35
N ARG A 40 59.33 -18.29 2.57
CA ARG A 40 58.60 -19.33 3.33
C ARG A 40 57.26 -19.68 2.69
N PHE A 41 56.50 -18.70 2.20
CA PHE A 41 55.24 -18.95 1.49
C PHE A 41 55.46 -19.66 0.14
N ARG A 42 56.57 -19.37 -0.57
CA ARG A 42 56.96 -20.08 -1.80
C ARG A 42 57.40 -21.53 -1.56
N ARG A 43 57.95 -21.86 -0.39
CA ARG A 43 58.47 -23.20 -0.09
C ARG A 43 57.41 -24.16 0.45
N TRP A 44 56.32 -23.65 1.04
CA TRP A 44 55.16 -24.44 1.46
C TRP A 44 54.41 -25.09 0.29
N CYS A 45 54.53 -24.53 -0.92
CA CYS A 45 53.88 -25.00 -2.16
C CYS A 45 54.84 -25.74 -3.11
N ARG A 46 55.71 -26.62 -2.62
CA ARG A 46 56.57 -27.47 -3.46
C ARG A 46 56.32 -28.98 -3.31
N SER A 47 55.40 -29.37 -2.44
CA SER A 47 54.94 -30.76 -2.36
C SER A 47 53.87 -31.01 -3.43
N ARG A 48 54.03 -32.10 -4.20
CA ARG A 48 53.07 -32.58 -5.22
C ARG A 48 51.64 -32.62 -4.66
N ARG A 49 51.51 -32.91 -3.35
CA ARG A 49 50.24 -32.93 -2.61
C ARG A 49 49.58 -31.55 -2.49
N CYS A 50 50.32 -30.47 -2.22
CA CYS A 50 49.77 -29.11 -2.15
C CYS A 50 49.33 -28.59 -3.52
N GLN A 51 50.06 -28.95 -4.59
CA GLN A 51 49.67 -28.62 -5.96
C GLN A 51 48.37 -29.34 -6.37
N LEU A 52 48.23 -30.62 -5.98
CA LEU A 52 47.00 -31.40 -6.17
C LEU A 52 45.82 -30.79 -5.40
N TRP A 53 46.00 -30.42 -4.13
CA TRP A 53 44.96 -29.73 -3.34
C TRP A 53 44.55 -28.40 -3.96
N ARG A 54 45.50 -27.64 -4.51
CA ARG A 54 45.20 -26.37 -5.18
C ARG A 54 44.42 -26.56 -6.47
N LEU A 55 44.72 -27.60 -7.25
CA LEU A 55 43.97 -27.95 -8.47
C LEU A 55 42.57 -28.46 -8.13
N LEU A 56 42.42 -29.14 -6.98
CA LEU A 56 41.13 -29.61 -6.48
C LEU A 56 40.27 -28.48 -5.91
N LEU A 57 40.84 -27.53 -5.15
CA LEU A 57 40.10 -26.50 -4.40
C LEU A 57 39.75 -25.25 -5.22
N LEU A 58 40.51 -24.92 -6.26
CA LEU A 58 40.24 -23.75 -7.11
C LEU A 58 38.83 -23.74 -7.74
N PRO A 59 38.29 -24.86 -8.28
CA PRO A 59 36.93 -24.88 -8.82
C PRO A 59 35.83 -24.79 -7.74
N PHE A 60 36.12 -25.08 -6.47
CA PHE A 60 35.11 -24.96 -5.41
C PHE A 60 34.72 -23.52 -5.10
N ILE A 61 35.60 -22.55 -5.34
CA ILE A 61 35.32 -21.13 -5.09
C ILE A 61 34.15 -20.62 -5.94
N PRO A 62 34.14 -20.76 -7.29
CA PRO A 62 32.99 -20.35 -8.10
C PRO A 62 31.76 -21.21 -7.83
N ILE A 63 31.92 -22.50 -7.50
CA ILE A 63 30.78 -23.37 -7.14
C ILE A 63 30.09 -22.88 -5.86
N LEU A 64 30.86 -22.54 -4.82
CA LEU A 64 30.33 -21.96 -3.58
C LEU A 64 29.68 -20.59 -3.82
N ALA A 65 30.29 -19.75 -4.67
CA ALA A 65 29.69 -18.47 -5.04
C ALA A 65 28.34 -18.65 -5.75
N LEU A 66 28.23 -19.62 -6.67
CA LEU A 66 26.98 -19.97 -7.34
C LEU A 66 25.95 -20.53 -6.36
N ILE A 67 26.35 -21.38 -5.42
CA ILE A 67 25.44 -21.91 -4.38
C ILE A 67 24.92 -20.78 -3.49
N VAL A 68 25.78 -19.87 -3.03
CA VAL A 68 25.36 -18.74 -2.21
C VAL A 68 24.42 -17.83 -2.99
N GLN A 69 24.75 -17.49 -4.24
CA GLN A 69 23.90 -16.65 -5.09
C GLN A 69 22.53 -17.29 -5.36
N THR A 70 22.51 -18.59 -5.71
CA THR A 70 21.25 -19.31 -5.95
C THR A 70 20.43 -19.48 -4.67
N THR A 71 21.07 -19.70 -3.53
CA THR A 71 20.39 -19.79 -2.23
C THR A 71 19.78 -18.45 -1.82
N LEU A 72 20.52 -17.34 -1.98
CA LEU A 72 20.00 -16.00 -1.72
C LEU A 72 18.86 -15.63 -2.69
N SER A 73 19.02 -15.96 -3.98
CA SER A 73 17.98 -15.74 -4.98
C SER A 73 16.73 -16.55 -4.67
N LEU A 74 16.87 -17.83 -4.30
CA LEU A 74 15.75 -18.70 -3.95
C LEU A 74 15.06 -18.22 -2.68
N ARG A 75 15.82 -17.83 -1.66
CA ARG A 75 15.25 -17.29 -0.42
C ARG A 75 14.43 -16.04 -0.71
N ASN A 76 14.95 -15.12 -1.53
CA ASN A 76 14.20 -13.95 -1.98
C ASN A 76 12.95 -14.36 -2.77
N SER A 77 13.03 -15.33 -3.69
CA SER A 77 11.87 -15.81 -4.46
C SER A 77 10.80 -16.47 -3.59
N LEU A 78 11.19 -17.21 -2.55
CA LEU A 78 10.26 -17.85 -1.61
C LEU A 78 9.61 -16.83 -0.67
N THR A 79 10.38 -15.89 -0.12
CA THR A 79 9.84 -14.79 0.70
C THR A 79 8.88 -13.93 -0.12
N ASN A 80 9.26 -13.57 -1.35
CA ASN A 80 8.38 -12.84 -2.26
C ASN A 80 7.13 -13.67 -2.61
N GLY A 81 7.23 -14.99 -2.76
CA GLY A 81 6.08 -15.85 -3.05
C GLY A 81 5.04 -15.89 -1.92
N VAL A 82 5.48 -15.88 -0.66
CA VAL A 82 4.60 -15.82 0.51
C VAL A 82 4.00 -14.42 0.67
N GLU A 83 4.78 -13.36 0.46
CA GLU A 83 4.29 -11.97 0.49
C GLU A 83 3.29 -11.67 -0.64
N VAL A 84 3.45 -12.30 -1.82
CA VAL A 84 2.53 -12.14 -2.95
C VAL A 84 1.15 -12.75 -2.68
N ALA A 85 1.06 -13.83 -1.90
CA ALA A 85 -0.22 -14.46 -1.55
C ALA A 85 -1.07 -13.57 -0.63
N ASP A 86 -0.46 -12.93 0.37
CA ASP A 86 -1.14 -11.99 1.29
C ASP A 86 -1.57 -10.71 0.54
N VAL A 87 -0.72 -10.20 -0.35
CA VAL A 87 -1.07 -9.08 -1.24
C VAL A 87 -2.27 -9.40 -2.13
N GLU A 88 -2.36 -10.62 -2.67
CA GLU A 88 -3.49 -11.02 -3.51
C GLU A 88 -4.82 -11.04 -2.74
N GLU A 89 -4.80 -11.55 -1.51
CA GLU A 89 -5.96 -11.57 -0.62
C GLU A 89 -6.43 -10.14 -0.27
N GLN A 90 -5.51 -9.26 0.10
CA GLN A 90 -5.82 -7.86 0.42
C GLN A 90 -6.38 -7.08 -0.78
N VAL A 91 -5.78 -7.27 -1.97
CA VAL A 91 -6.28 -6.66 -3.21
C VAL A 91 -7.67 -7.17 -3.56
N SER A 92 -7.92 -8.47 -3.37
CA SER A 92 -9.23 -9.08 -3.56
C SER A 92 -10.27 -8.45 -2.64
N ARG A 93 -9.96 -8.32 -1.35
CA ARG A 93 -10.84 -7.69 -0.35
C ARG A 93 -11.16 -6.23 -0.69
N ALA A 94 -10.15 -5.44 -1.05
CA ALA A 94 -10.35 -4.05 -1.48
C ALA A 94 -11.24 -3.95 -2.73
N THR A 95 -11.14 -4.93 -3.64
CA THR A 95 -11.95 -4.99 -4.86
C THR A 95 -13.41 -5.33 -4.54
N GLU A 96 -13.66 -6.33 -3.70
CA GLU A 96 -15.02 -6.69 -3.25
C GLU A 96 -15.68 -5.55 -2.48
N LEU A 97 -14.94 -4.87 -1.60
CA LEU A 97 -15.43 -3.67 -0.91
C LEU A 97 -15.79 -2.55 -1.90
N GLY A 98 -14.98 -2.33 -2.94
CA GLY A 98 -15.29 -1.37 -3.99
C GLY A 98 -16.54 -1.71 -4.81
N LYS A 99 -16.79 -3.00 -5.05
CA LYS A 99 -18.05 -3.46 -5.67
C LYS A 99 -19.23 -3.17 -4.76
N LEU A 100 -19.13 -3.45 -3.47
CA LEU A 100 -20.18 -3.14 -2.50
C LEU A 100 -20.50 -1.63 -2.46
N VAL A 101 -19.48 -0.77 -2.39
CA VAL A 101 -19.64 0.69 -2.48
C VAL A 101 -20.41 1.08 -3.75
N THR A 102 -20.03 0.50 -4.89
CA THR A 102 -20.68 0.80 -6.18
C THR A 102 -22.16 0.38 -6.16
N ARG A 103 -22.49 -0.77 -5.55
CA ARG A 103 -23.87 -1.24 -5.44
C ARG A 103 -24.72 -0.33 -4.54
N LEU A 104 -24.20 0.09 -3.39
CA LEU A 104 -24.90 1.05 -2.52
C LEU A 104 -25.06 2.43 -3.15
N GLN A 105 -24.07 2.92 -3.92
CA GLN A 105 -24.20 4.16 -4.69
C GLN A 105 -25.32 4.10 -5.73
N GLN A 106 -25.45 2.96 -6.42
CA GLN A 106 -26.52 2.71 -7.38
C GLN A 106 -27.88 2.60 -6.67
N GLU A 107 -27.94 1.85 -5.57
CA GLU A 107 -29.14 1.70 -4.76
C GLU A 107 -29.67 3.05 -4.26
N ARG A 108 -28.80 3.91 -3.70
CA ARG A 108 -29.14 5.27 -3.30
C ARG A 108 -29.79 6.05 -4.45
N SER A 109 -29.22 5.95 -5.65
CA SER A 109 -29.68 6.70 -6.83
C SER A 109 -31.05 6.22 -7.32
N GLU A 110 -31.36 4.94 -7.17
CA GLU A 110 -32.66 4.38 -7.55
C GLU A 110 -33.73 4.61 -6.48
N VAL A 111 -33.39 4.49 -5.20
CA VAL A 111 -34.27 4.89 -4.09
C VAL A 111 -34.62 6.37 -4.23
N ALA A 112 -33.62 7.20 -4.51
CA ALA A 112 -33.79 8.62 -4.76
C ALA A 112 -34.81 8.89 -5.88
N PHE A 113 -34.65 8.19 -7.00
CA PHE A 113 -35.54 8.32 -8.15
C PHE A 113 -36.96 7.79 -7.85
N PHE A 114 -37.08 6.68 -7.13
CA PHE A 114 -38.35 6.09 -6.73
C PHE A 114 -39.17 7.05 -5.85
N ILE A 115 -38.54 7.65 -4.83
CA ILE A 115 -39.18 8.64 -3.96
C ILE A 115 -39.57 9.88 -4.77
N PHE A 116 -38.66 10.41 -5.59
CA PHE A 116 -38.90 11.59 -6.41
C PHE A 116 -40.09 11.44 -7.38
N THR A 117 -40.27 10.24 -7.93
CA THR A 117 -41.36 9.93 -8.88
C THR A 117 -42.62 9.40 -8.20
N ASN A 118 -42.73 9.54 -6.88
CA ASN A 118 -43.86 9.08 -6.08
C ASN A 118 -44.19 7.59 -6.32
N GLY A 119 -43.16 6.75 -6.37
CA GLY A 119 -43.28 5.31 -6.48
C GLY A 119 -43.21 4.74 -7.90
N SER A 120 -42.88 5.53 -8.91
CA SER A 120 -42.76 5.03 -10.28
C SER A 120 -41.60 4.03 -10.41
N THR A 121 -41.88 2.90 -11.04
CA THR A 121 -40.91 1.84 -11.34
C THR A 121 -40.44 1.87 -12.81
N LEU A 122 -40.76 2.93 -13.57
CA LEU A 122 -40.54 3.01 -15.01
C LEU A 122 -39.07 2.80 -15.44
N ARG A 123 -38.12 3.14 -14.55
CA ARG A 123 -36.68 3.13 -14.85
C ARG A 123 -35.87 2.10 -14.07
N SER A 124 -36.43 1.56 -12.98
CA SER A 124 -35.72 0.62 -12.10
C SER A 124 -36.67 -0.19 -11.23
N ASN A 125 -36.25 -1.42 -10.92
CA ASN A 125 -36.91 -2.30 -9.95
C ASN A 125 -36.07 -2.33 -8.67
N LEU A 126 -36.57 -1.72 -7.60
CA LEU A 126 -35.86 -1.65 -6.31
C LEU A 126 -35.57 -3.03 -5.73
N THR A 127 -36.46 -4.00 -5.92
CA THR A 127 -36.25 -5.38 -5.45
C THR A 127 -35.01 -5.99 -6.11
N GLN A 128 -34.88 -5.84 -7.43
CA GLN A 128 -33.71 -6.32 -8.16
C GLN A 128 -32.45 -5.55 -7.74
N ARG A 129 -32.58 -4.25 -7.45
CA ARG A 129 -31.48 -3.42 -6.99
C ARG A 129 -30.95 -3.87 -5.64
N PHE A 130 -31.84 -4.09 -4.67
CA PHE A 130 -31.51 -4.58 -3.33
C PHE A 130 -30.84 -5.95 -3.41
N ALA A 131 -31.40 -6.88 -4.19
CA ALA A 131 -30.79 -8.21 -4.40
C ALA A 131 -29.36 -8.12 -4.97
N GLY A 132 -29.10 -7.15 -5.86
CA GLY A 132 -27.77 -6.89 -6.39
C GLY A 132 -26.78 -6.36 -5.36
N THR A 133 -27.24 -5.58 -4.38
CA THR A 133 -26.42 -5.14 -3.24
C THR A 133 -26.21 -6.29 -2.26
N ASP A 134 -27.24 -7.08 -1.98
CA ASP A 134 -27.15 -8.24 -1.07
C ASP A 134 -26.16 -9.27 -1.59
N SER A 135 -26.13 -9.50 -2.90
CA SER A 135 -25.13 -10.35 -3.54
C SER A 135 -23.71 -9.83 -3.32
N ALA A 136 -23.49 -8.51 -3.35
CA ALA A 136 -22.18 -7.92 -3.09
C ALA A 136 -21.79 -7.97 -1.61
N VAL A 137 -22.76 -7.84 -0.70
CA VAL A 137 -22.55 -8.06 0.74
C VAL A 137 -22.10 -9.51 0.99
N GLN A 138 -22.79 -10.49 0.38
CA GLN A 138 -22.43 -11.90 0.49
C GLN A 138 -21.03 -12.20 -0.06
N GLN A 139 -20.65 -11.57 -1.18
CA GLN A 139 -19.32 -11.71 -1.78
C GLN A 139 -18.22 -11.07 -0.93
N MET A 140 -18.51 -9.96 -0.26
CA MET A 140 -17.59 -9.30 0.67
C MET A 140 -17.32 -10.15 1.93
N GLY A 141 -18.29 -10.97 2.34
CA GLY A 141 -18.19 -11.79 3.55
C GLY A 141 -18.31 -10.93 4.82
N GLU A 142 -17.36 -11.08 5.75
CA GLU A 142 -17.37 -10.33 7.01
C GLU A 142 -17.06 -8.85 6.78
N LEU A 143 -18.06 -8.01 7.09
CA LEU A 143 -17.92 -6.56 6.99
C LEU A 143 -17.06 -6.03 8.12
N PRO A 144 -16.11 -5.14 7.81
CA PRO A 144 -15.29 -4.49 8.82
C PRO A 144 -16.11 -3.47 9.62
N PRO A 145 -15.67 -3.11 10.84
CA PRO A 145 -16.28 -2.02 11.59
C PRO A 145 -16.18 -0.70 10.80
N LEU A 146 -17.31 -0.03 10.64
CA LEU A 146 -17.47 1.17 9.81
C LEU A 146 -17.50 2.42 10.68
N THR A 147 -16.61 3.38 10.38
CA THR A 147 -16.59 4.68 11.06
C THR A 147 -17.45 5.68 10.31
N PHE A 148 -18.58 6.05 10.91
CA PHE A 148 -19.48 7.07 10.40
C PHE A 148 -19.07 8.45 10.90
N LYS A 149 -19.11 9.47 10.03
CA LYS A 149 -18.75 10.84 10.44
C LYS A 149 -19.69 11.45 11.48
N ASN A 150 -20.94 11.01 11.49
CA ASN A 150 -21.98 11.49 12.39
C ASN A 150 -22.12 10.63 13.66
N ARG A 151 -21.22 9.68 13.91
CA ARG A 151 -21.25 8.81 15.09
C ARG A 151 -19.87 8.75 15.76
N PRO A 152 -19.81 8.72 17.10
CA PRO A 152 -18.54 8.66 17.82
C PRO A 152 -17.89 7.28 17.72
N GLU A 153 -18.69 6.21 17.79
CA GLU A 153 -18.21 4.83 17.82
C GLU A 153 -18.33 4.16 16.45
N PRO A 154 -17.39 3.25 16.10
CA PRO A 154 -17.52 2.39 14.94
C PRO A 154 -18.78 1.53 15.01
N VAL A 155 -19.46 1.39 13.88
CA VAL A 155 -20.64 0.53 13.73
C VAL A 155 -20.19 -0.83 13.23
N ASP A 156 -20.61 -1.88 13.92
CA ASP A 156 -20.32 -3.25 13.52
C ASP A 156 -20.98 -3.60 12.17
N GLY A 157 -20.37 -4.55 11.44
CA GLY A 157 -20.87 -5.01 10.15
C GLY A 157 -22.33 -5.49 10.20
N GLN A 158 -22.74 -6.22 11.24
CA GLN A 158 -24.12 -6.68 11.34
C GLN A 158 -25.10 -5.59 11.71
N VAL A 159 -24.72 -4.69 12.61
CA VAL A 159 -25.54 -3.53 12.94
C VAL A 159 -25.77 -2.66 11.69
N PHE A 160 -24.74 -2.50 10.84
CA PHE A 160 -24.89 -1.82 9.57
C PHE A 160 -25.90 -2.51 8.63
N LEU A 161 -25.89 -3.84 8.56
CA LEU A 161 -26.80 -4.60 7.71
C LEU A 161 -28.24 -4.58 8.23
N ASP A 162 -28.43 -4.63 9.55
CA ASP A 162 -29.73 -4.47 10.18
C ASP A 162 -30.30 -3.08 9.90
N GLU A 163 -29.49 -2.01 10.03
CA GLU A 163 -29.91 -0.66 9.70
C GLU A 163 -30.25 -0.49 8.20
N LEU A 164 -29.51 -1.15 7.31
CA LEU A 164 -29.80 -1.16 5.87
C LEU A 164 -31.14 -1.83 5.59
N ALA A 165 -31.42 -2.97 6.24
CA ALA A 165 -32.70 -3.67 6.11
C ALA A 165 -33.87 -2.82 6.64
N ASP A 166 -33.68 -2.19 7.80
CA ASP A 166 -34.66 -1.29 8.41
C ASP A 166 -34.96 -0.08 7.53
N LEU A 167 -33.94 0.52 6.91
CA LEU A 167 -34.12 1.61 5.97
C LEU A 167 -34.95 1.15 4.76
N ARG A 168 -34.60 0.01 4.16
CA ARG A 168 -35.31 -0.56 3.01
C ARG A 168 -36.77 -0.83 3.32
N ALA A 169 -37.08 -1.35 4.50
CA ALA A 169 -38.46 -1.57 4.95
C ALA A 169 -39.27 -0.28 5.11
N LYS A 170 -38.61 0.85 5.40
CA LYS A 170 -39.23 2.17 5.56
C LYS A 170 -39.37 2.95 4.24
N ILE A 171 -38.78 2.46 3.14
CA ILE A 171 -38.83 3.16 1.85
C ILE A 171 -40.21 3.01 1.23
N ASN A 172 -40.91 4.14 1.15
CA ASN A 172 -42.21 4.31 0.54
C ASN A 172 -42.21 5.60 -0.30
N PRO A 173 -43.19 5.81 -1.20
CA PRO A 173 -43.28 7.05 -1.98
C PRO A 173 -43.34 8.33 -1.12
N GLY A 174 -43.89 8.24 0.10
CA GLY A 174 -43.97 9.35 1.05
C GLY A 174 -42.74 9.53 1.96
N THR A 175 -41.71 8.70 1.83
CA THR A 175 -40.49 8.78 2.66
C THR A 175 -39.72 10.06 2.34
N SER A 176 -39.10 10.67 3.36
CA SER A 176 -38.25 11.83 3.16
C SER A 176 -37.04 11.48 2.30
N MET A 177 -37.04 12.00 1.07
CA MET A 177 -35.93 11.88 0.13
C MET A 177 -34.59 12.29 0.76
N THR A 178 -34.59 13.39 1.52
CA THR A 178 -33.38 13.93 2.16
C THR A 178 -32.83 12.95 3.17
N GLU A 179 -33.67 12.39 4.04
CA GLU A 179 -33.28 11.47 5.10
C GLU A 179 -32.73 10.16 4.52
N ALA A 180 -33.44 9.56 3.55
CA ALA A 180 -33.01 8.32 2.92
C ALA A 180 -31.67 8.51 2.20
N VAL A 181 -31.53 9.57 1.40
CA VAL A 181 -30.27 9.86 0.69
C VAL A 181 -29.14 10.17 1.66
N GLU A 182 -29.40 10.90 2.74
CA GLU A 182 -28.39 11.25 3.74
C GLU A 182 -27.84 10.00 4.44
N TRP A 183 -28.70 9.05 4.82
CA TRP A 183 -28.26 7.77 5.38
C TRP A 183 -27.31 7.04 4.43
N TYR A 184 -27.70 6.87 3.15
CA TYR A 184 -26.83 6.20 2.16
C TYR A 184 -25.54 6.98 1.91
N THR A 185 -25.57 8.31 1.95
CA THR A 185 -24.38 9.15 1.77
C THR A 185 -23.39 8.93 2.91
N ASN A 186 -23.88 8.84 4.15
CA ASN A 186 -23.07 8.54 5.32
C ASN A 186 -22.50 7.11 5.27
N ALA A 187 -23.31 6.12 4.85
CA ALA A 187 -22.87 4.75 4.65
C ALA A 187 -21.76 4.62 3.59
N ASN A 188 -21.96 5.23 2.41
CA ASN A 188 -20.96 5.26 1.34
C ASN A 188 -19.66 5.92 1.80
N ALA A 189 -19.75 7.01 2.57
CA ALA A 189 -18.58 7.69 3.12
C ALA A 189 -17.80 6.83 4.11
N ALA A 190 -18.49 6.07 4.97
CA ALA A 190 -17.87 5.14 5.91
C ALA A 190 -17.13 4.01 5.16
N LEU A 191 -17.78 3.40 4.16
CA LEU A 191 -17.19 2.35 3.33
C LEU A 191 -15.98 2.84 2.51
N LEU A 192 -16.08 4.04 1.90
CA LEU A 192 -14.95 4.66 1.18
C LEU A 192 -13.77 5.00 2.10
N THR A 193 -14.06 5.35 3.36
CA THR A 193 -13.04 5.60 4.38
C THR A 193 -12.33 4.29 4.74
N HIS A 194 -13.10 3.22 4.94
CA HIS A 194 -12.53 1.90 5.17
C HIS A 194 -11.72 1.39 3.97
N LEU A 195 -12.23 1.54 2.74
CA LEU A 195 -11.49 1.20 1.51
C LEU A 195 -10.16 1.95 1.41
N THR A 196 -10.11 3.21 1.87
CA THR A 196 -8.85 3.96 1.92
C THR A 196 -7.83 3.31 2.86
N LYS A 197 -8.29 2.75 3.98
CA LYS A 197 -7.45 2.04 4.94
C LYS A 197 -6.90 0.75 4.33
N GLU A 198 -7.77 -0.08 3.76
CA GLU A 198 -7.36 -1.33 3.10
C GLU A 198 -6.30 -1.09 2.02
N ILE A 199 -6.49 -0.08 1.16
CA ILE A 199 -5.51 0.27 0.11
C ILE A 199 -4.17 0.74 0.69
N LYS A 200 -4.20 1.44 1.83
CA LYS A 200 -2.99 1.92 2.50
C LYS A 200 -2.19 0.75 3.08
N ASP A 201 -2.88 -0.27 3.57
CA ASP A 201 -2.24 -1.45 4.15
C ASP A 201 -1.58 -2.33 3.05
N THR A 202 -2.01 -2.20 1.78
CA THR A 202 -1.46 -2.89 0.59
C THR A 202 -0.26 -2.18 -0.10
N ASP A 203 0.40 -1.19 0.54
CA ASP A 203 1.43 -0.31 -0.08
C ASP A 203 2.70 -1.03 -0.61
N SER A 204 2.90 -2.32 -0.30
CA SER A 204 4.01 -3.13 -0.80
C SER A 204 3.88 -3.60 -2.26
N SER A 205 2.70 -3.44 -2.87
CA SER A 205 2.37 -4.02 -4.19
C SER A 205 2.40 -3.01 -5.33
N THR A 206 2.85 -3.39 -6.54
CA THR A 206 2.68 -2.50 -7.73
C THR A 206 1.20 -2.16 -8.02
N ILE A 207 0.28 -2.97 -7.48
CA ILE A 207 -1.17 -2.86 -7.69
C ILE A 207 -1.78 -1.68 -6.93
N TRP A 208 -1.17 -1.20 -5.84
CA TRP A 208 -1.76 -0.14 -4.99
C TRP A 208 -2.09 1.13 -5.79
N ARG A 209 -1.30 1.45 -6.82
CA ARG A 209 -1.53 2.62 -7.70
C ARG A 209 -2.85 2.52 -8.46
N TYR A 210 -3.19 1.32 -8.93
CA TYR A 210 -4.47 1.07 -9.59
C TYR A 210 -5.62 1.17 -8.60
N LEU A 211 -5.45 0.65 -7.38
CA LEU A 211 -6.46 0.76 -6.32
C LEU A 211 -6.70 2.22 -5.89
N VAL A 212 -5.64 3.04 -5.82
CA VAL A 212 -5.78 4.48 -5.57
C VAL A 212 -6.57 5.16 -6.69
N GLY A 213 -6.29 4.84 -7.95
CA GLY A 213 -7.05 5.32 -9.10
C GLY A 213 -8.52 4.92 -9.02
N PHE A 214 -8.79 3.65 -8.71
CA PHE A 214 -10.12 3.11 -8.52
C PHE A 214 -10.90 3.80 -7.39
N LYS A 215 -10.26 3.99 -6.21
CA LYS A 215 -10.85 4.76 -5.11
C LYS A 215 -11.19 6.18 -5.51
N ASN A 216 -10.31 6.87 -6.22
CA ASN A 216 -10.56 8.23 -6.68
C ASN A 216 -11.74 8.30 -7.66
N LEU A 217 -11.90 7.27 -8.50
CA LEU A 217 -13.08 7.13 -9.36
C LEU A 217 -14.36 6.95 -8.54
N LEU A 218 -14.37 6.05 -7.55
CA LEU A 218 -15.53 5.86 -6.67
C LEU A 218 -15.90 7.15 -5.91
N ARG A 219 -14.89 7.90 -5.44
CA ARG A 219 -15.09 9.20 -4.80
C ARG A 219 -15.67 10.24 -5.77
N SER A 220 -15.22 10.25 -7.03
CA SER A 220 -15.79 11.12 -8.07
C SER A 220 -17.25 10.79 -8.35
N ILE A 221 -17.59 9.50 -8.42
CA ILE A 221 -18.98 9.03 -8.57
C ILE A 221 -19.83 9.47 -7.38
N GLU A 222 -19.29 9.40 -6.15
CA GLU A 222 -20.00 9.86 -4.95
C GLU A 222 -20.28 11.37 -5.01
N CYS A 223 -19.27 12.18 -5.35
CA CYS A 223 -19.43 13.63 -5.51
C CYS A 223 -20.48 13.98 -6.57
N LYS A 224 -20.45 13.29 -7.72
CA LYS A 224 -21.47 13.43 -8.77
C LYS A 224 -22.85 13.04 -8.24
N GLY A 225 -22.96 11.95 -7.48
CA GLY A 225 -24.22 11.48 -6.91
C GLY A 225 -24.84 12.50 -5.95
N ILE A 226 -24.05 13.07 -5.04
CA ILE A 226 -24.48 14.14 -4.12
C ILE A 226 -24.97 15.36 -4.92
N ALA A 227 -24.19 15.80 -5.92
CA ALA A 227 -24.56 16.92 -6.78
C ALA A 227 -25.86 16.65 -7.57
N SER A 228 -26.07 15.42 -8.03
CA SER A 228 -27.30 15.02 -8.73
C SER A 228 -28.53 15.13 -7.85
N VAL A 229 -28.46 14.74 -6.58
CA VAL A 229 -29.60 14.86 -5.65
C VAL A 229 -29.90 16.33 -5.36
N LEU A 230 -28.88 17.17 -5.22
CA LEU A 230 -29.07 18.62 -5.10
C LEU A 230 -29.75 19.21 -6.35
N GLY A 231 -29.31 18.78 -7.54
CA GLY A 231 -29.91 19.18 -8.81
C GLY A 231 -31.38 18.76 -8.93
N ILE A 232 -31.72 17.52 -8.58
CA ILE A 232 -33.11 17.05 -8.58
C ILE A 232 -33.96 17.90 -7.63
N ASN A 233 -33.50 18.14 -6.40
CA ASN A 233 -34.23 18.97 -5.44
C ASN A 233 -34.43 20.41 -5.96
N TYR A 234 -33.42 20.98 -6.62
CA TYR A 234 -33.52 22.30 -7.24
C TYR A 234 -34.60 22.33 -8.33
N PHE A 235 -34.56 21.41 -9.29
CA PHE A 235 -35.54 21.36 -10.37
C PHE A 235 -36.95 21.02 -9.88
N ALA A 236 -37.06 20.21 -8.82
CA ALA A 236 -38.34 19.86 -8.21
C ALA A 236 -39.01 21.06 -7.51
N ARG A 237 -38.21 21.88 -6.81
CA ARG A 237 -38.72 22.97 -5.93
C ARG A 237 -38.64 24.35 -6.54
N GLY A 238 -37.79 24.55 -7.54
CA GLY A 238 -37.51 25.84 -8.18
C GLY A 238 -36.50 26.74 -7.43
N TYR A 239 -35.93 26.30 -6.31
CA TYR A 239 -34.94 27.06 -5.55
C TYR A 239 -33.95 26.15 -4.81
N LEU A 240 -32.75 26.66 -4.51
CA LEU A 240 -31.76 25.97 -3.68
C LEU A 240 -32.01 26.30 -2.21
N GLN A 241 -32.22 25.28 -1.38
CA GLN A 241 -32.17 25.48 0.06
C GLN A 241 -30.72 25.70 0.49
N PRO A 242 -30.40 26.80 1.20
CA PRO A 242 -29.12 26.93 1.87
C PRO A 242 -29.03 25.81 2.91
N ARG A 243 -28.05 24.91 2.77
CA ARG A 243 -27.69 24.02 3.88
C ARG A 243 -26.98 24.87 4.93
N ALA A 244 -27.45 24.85 6.17
CA ALA A 244 -26.59 25.16 7.30
C ALA A 244 -25.46 24.11 7.29
N HIS A 245 -24.24 24.48 7.70
CA HIS A 245 -23.03 23.65 7.78
C HIS A 245 -22.08 23.67 6.55
N GLU A 246 -21.44 24.82 6.34
CA GLU A 246 -19.98 24.88 6.18
C GLU A 246 -19.42 25.66 7.39
N LYS A 247 -18.97 24.93 8.40
CA LYS A 247 -17.94 25.33 9.38
C LYS A 247 -17.08 24.11 9.67
#